data_AF-A0A8B3L8M9-F1
#
_entry.id   AF-A0A8B3L8M9-F1
#
_cell.length_a   1.000
_cell.length_b   1.000
_cell.length_c   1.000
_cell.angle_alpha   90.00
_cell.angle_beta   90.00
_cell.angle_gamma   90.00
#
_symmetry.space_group_name_H-M   'P 1'
#
loop_
_entity.id
_entity.type
_entity.pdbx_description
1 polymer ?
#
loop_
_entity_poly.entity_id
_entity_poly.type
_entity_poly.pdbx_seq_one_letter_code
_entity_poly.pdbx_strand_id
1 'polypeptide(L)'
;MRGSGSAGMQGITRVTMWGDTVFEGGAAQGLVEQCDYVYTRLLPGWGAGRFRRRAQAWLTSGADWPGRPEMKLLIFGASGATGRALVSAALAEGHLVTAFVRTPRKLAISHDRLSVIVGDVADCKAVEGAIAGHDAVLSCLGVGVPLKHDAAVIAGIGFIVEAMQRSGPTRLIYQSFLGVRDSRRQLGPLLGGIVVPLVLRHEAADHEAKERLIAQSGLDWTIVRPPKLGNGPAIGRFRHGHGIRARSLLPTLARADVAAFMLDQVSDKTYSRTAVALLP
;
A
#
# COMPACT_ATOMS: atom_id res chain seq x y z
N MET A 1 -42.38 -8.35 -42.93
CA MET A 1 -41.64 -7.07 -42.93
C MET A 1 -41.93 -6.40 -41.59
N ARG A 2 -41.03 -6.52 -40.61
CA ARG A 2 -40.12 -5.46 -40.07
C ARG A 2 -40.81 -4.16 -39.62
N GLY A 3 -40.51 -3.76 -38.37
CA GLY A 3 -40.75 -2.43 -37.78
C GLY A 3 -41.08 -2.54 -36.29
N SER A 4 -40.14 -2.87 -35.40
CA SER A 4 -39.27 -1.95 -34.62
C SER A 4 -40.03 -0.85 -33.86
N GLY A 5 -40.31 -1.10 -32.57
CA GLY A 5 -40.60 -0.08 -31.57
C GLY A 5 -39.70 -0.30 -30.37
N SER A 6 -38.52 0.32 -30.37
CA SER A 6 -37.62 0.36 -29.21
C SER A 6 -38.19 1.36 -28.20
N ALA A 7 -38.85 0.85 -27.15
CA ALA A 7 -39.11 1.62 -25.95
C ALA A 7 -37.77 1.80 -25.21
N GLY A 8 -37.42 3.06 -24.96
CA GLY A 8 -36.19 3.44 -24.29
C GLY A 8 -36.17 3.07 -22.82
N MET A 9 -34.96 2.85 -22.32
CA MET A 9 -34.63 3.10 -20.93
C MET A 9 -33.17 3.55 -20.89
N GLN A 10 -33.00 4.87 -20.81
CA GLN A 10 -31.73 5.54 -20.56
C GLN A 10 -31.26 5.16 -19.15
N GLY A 11 -30.27 4.27 -19.06
CA GLY A 11 -29.47 4.11 -17.84
C GLY A 11 -28.41 5.19 -17.80
N ILE A 12 -28.70 6.30 -17.13
CA ILE A 12 -27.72 7.36 -16.87
C ILE A 12 -26.84 6.90 -15.71
N THR A 13 -25.67 6.34 -16.01
CA THR A 13 -24.64 6.04 -14.99
C THR A 13 -23.84 7.31 -14.70
N ARG A 14 -24.06 7.90 -13.52
CA ARG A 14 -23.25 9.02 -13.00
C ARG A 14 -21.89 8.48 -12.54
N VAL A 15 -20.80 8.93 -13.14
CA VAL A 15 -19.43 8.66 -12.65
C VAL A 15 -18.81 9.98 -12.20
N THR A 16 -18.65 10.17 -10.90
CA THR A 16 -17.96 11.32 -10.31
C THR A 16 -16.54 10.90 -9.95
N MET A 17 -15.52 11.45 -10.62
CA MET A 17 -14.11 11.12 -10.31
C MET A 17 -13.26 12.29 -9.82
N TRP A 18 -13.72 13.54 -9.90
CA TRP A 18 -13.08 14.71 -9.26
C TRP A 18 -13.87 15.99 -9.63
N GLY A 19 -14.39 16.75 -8.65
CA GLY A 19 -15.16 17.98 -8.87
C GLY A 19 -16.53 17.79 -9.58
N ASP A 20 -17.25 18.90 -9.81
CA ASP A 20 -18.63 18.96 -10.35
C ASP A 20 -18.77 18.54 -11.83
N THR A 21 -17.82 17.78 -12.38
CA THR A 21 -17.87 17.41 -13.80
C THR A 21 -18.72 16.16 -13.99
N VAL A 22 -19.88 16.32 -14.62
CA VAL A 22 -20.82 15.24 -14.99
C VAL A 22 -20.59 14.84 -16.44
N PHE A 23 -20.42 13.55 -16.71
CA PHE A 23 -20.36 13.01 -18.07
C PHE A 23 -21.64 12.23 -18.40
N GLU A 24 -22.34 12.64 -19.45
CA GLU A 24 -23.47 11.90 -20.02
C GLU A 24 -23.01 11.07 -21.24
N GLY A 25 -23.39 9.79 -21.28
CA GLY A 25 -23.46 8.94 -22.47
C GLY A 25 -22.18 8.76 -23.32
N GLY A 26 -21.52 7.61 -23.17
CA GLY A 26 -20.70 7.03 -24.26
C GLY A 26 -19.18 7.24 -24.24
N ALA A 27 -18.58 7.78 -23.17
CA ALA A 27 -17.14 8.06 -23.12
C ALA A 27 -16.34 7.14 -22.18
N ALA A 28 -16.55 5.83 -22.26
CA ALA A 28 -15.70 4.83 -21.62
C ALA A 28 -14.21 4.97 -22.00
N GLN A 29 -13.96 5.27 -23.28
CA GLN A 29 -12.64 5.37 -23.86
C GLN A 29 -12.00 6.76 -23.58
N GLY A 30 -12.81 7.82 -23.57
CA GLY A 30 -12.38 9.17 -23.21
C GLY A 30 -11.94 9.30 -21.75
N LEU A 31 -12.57 8.55 -20.83
CA LEU A 31 -12.17 8.48 -19.41
C LEU A 31 -10.80 7.81 -19.24
N VAL A 32 -10.53 6.75 -19.99
CA VAL A 32 -9.22 6.07 -19.98
C VAL A 32 -8.14 6.96 -20.56
N GLU A 33 -8.42 7.67 -21.66
CA GLU A 33 -7.48 8.57 -22.32
C GLU A 33 -7.17 9.84 -21.50
N GLN A 34 -8.17 10.44 -20.83
CA GLN A 34 -7.93 11.57 -19.92
C GLN A 34 -7.23 11.15 -18.62
N CYS A 35 -7.51 9.96 -18.08
CA CYS A 35 -6.74 9.45 -16.93
C CYS A 35 -5.29 9.16 -17.33
N ASP A 36 -5.07 8.61 -18.52
CA ASP A 36 -3.73 8.42 -19.06
C ASP A 36 -3.02 9.76 -19.22
N TYR A 37 -3.71 10.81 -19.68
CA TYR A 37 -3.20 12.18 -19.79
C TYR A 37 -2.81 12.79 -18.43
N VAL A 38 -3.66 12.67 -17.40
CA VAL A 38 -3.36 13.17 -16.05
C VAL A 38 -2.13 12.47 -15.47
N TYR A 39 -2.02 11.15 -15.60
CA TYR A 39 -0.91 10.40 -15.00
C TYR A 39 0.40 10.45 -15.79
N THR A 40 0.34 10.53 -17.13
CA THR A 40 1.57 10.70 -17.94
C THR A 40 2.12 12.11 -17.90
N ARG A 41 1.27 13.14 -17.70
CA ARG A 41 1.68 14.55 -17.77
C ARG A 41 1.78 15.26 -16.41
N LEU A 42 0.94 14.93 -15.43
CA LEU A 42 0.94 15.58 -14.11
C LEU A 42 1.67 14.77 -13.01
N LEU A 43 1.79 13.43 -13.15
CA LEU A 43 2.48 12.55 -12.18
C LEU A 43 3.39 11.51 -12.85
N PRO A 44 4.41 11.93 -13.62
CA PRO A 44 5.29 11.01 -14.36
C PRO A 44 5.97 10.00 -13.41
N GLY A 45 5.75 8.70 -13.65
CA GLY A 45 6.35 7.58 -12.89
C GLY A 45 5.36 6.72 -12.10
N TRP A 46 4.09 7.13 -12.05
CA TRP A 46 2.99 6.35 -11.48
C TRP A 46 2.39 5.39 -12.51
N GLY A 47 2.19 4.13 -12.13
CA GLY A 47 1.88 3.02 -13.04
C GLY A 47 0.54 3.14 -13.77
N ALA A 48 0.51 3.91 -14.87
CA ALA A 48 -0.63 4.07 -15.80
C ALA A 48 -1.23 2.72 -16.23
N GLY A 49 -0.39 1.68 -16.35
CA GLY A 49 -0.83 0.32 -16.68
C GLY A 49 -1.74 -0.35 -15.64
N ARG A 50 -1.69 0.03 -14.36
CA ARG A 50 -2.51 -0.57 -13.29
C ARG A 50 -3.92 0.05 -13.27
N PHE A 51 -3.99 1.37 -13.37
CA PHE A 51 -5.26 2.08 -13.54
C PHE A 51 -5.93 1.66 -14.85
N ARG A 52 -5.21 1.64 -15.98
CA ARG A 52 -5.73 1.13 -17.27
C ARG A 52 -6.31 -0.27 -17.15
N ARG A 53 -5.68 -1.20 -16.41
CA ARG A 53 -6.22 -2.55 -16.22
C ARG A 53 -7.49 -2.57 -15.35
N ARG A 54 -7.55 -1.77 -14.28
CA ARG A 54 -8.77 -1.66 -13.45
C ARG A 54 -9.90 -0.97 -14.23
N ALA A 55 -9.58 0.10 -14.97
CA ALA A 55 -10.49 0.76 -15.88
C ALA A 55 -11.01 -0.19 -16.96
N GLN A 56 -10.15 -0.98 -17.62
CA GLN A 56 -10.57 -2.00 -18.57
C GLN A 56 -11.43 -3.08 -17.93
N ALA A 57 -11.02 -3.64 -16.78
CA ALA A 57 -11.80 -4.65 -16.06
C ALA A 57 -13.20 -4.12 -15.68
N TRP A 58 -13.28 -2.87 -15.24
CA TRP A 58 -14.53 -2.18 -14.97
C TRP A 58 -15.39 -1.99 -16.23
N LEU A 59 -14.80 -1.42 -17.29
CA LEU A 59 -15.46 -1.21 -18.58
C LEU A 59 -16.04 -2.51 -19.14
N THR A 60 -15.36 -3.64 -18.92
CA THR A 60 -15.87 -4.96 -19.32
C THR A 60 -16.92 -5.55 -18.37
N SER A 61 -17.07 -5.01 -17.16
CA SER A 61 -18.00 -5.53 -16.13
C SER A 61 -19.42 -4.95 -16.23
N GLY A 62 -19.59 -3.78 -16.87
CA GLY A 62 -20.88 -3.09 -16.97
C GLY A 62 -21.45 -2.56 -15.64
N ALA A 63 -20.68 -2.63 -14.54
CA ALA A 63 -21.06 -2.09 -13.24
C ALA A 63 -20.89 -0.56 -13.20
N ASP A 64 -21.50 0.14 -12.25
CA ASP A 64 -21.11 1.52 -11.92
C ASP A 64 -19.65 1.52 -11.40
N TRP A 65 -18.84 2.55 -11.69
CA TRP A 65 -17.44 2.60 -11.22
C TRP A 65 -17.43 2.60 -9.70
N PRO A 66 -17.03 1.50 -9.04
CA PRO A 66 -16.81 1.54 -7.62
C PRO A 66 -15.44 2.18 -7.50
N GLY A 67 -15.38 3.50 -7.46
CA GLY A 67 -14.28 4.15 -6.76
C GLY A 67 -14.13 3.42 -5.43
N ARG A 68 -12.91 3.04 -5.02
CA ARG A 68 -12.77 2.46 -3.68
C ARG A 68 -13.46 3.44 -2.72
N PRO A 69 -14.30 2.96 -1.79
CA PRO A 69 -14.88 3.87 -0.82
C PRO A 69 -13.74 4.67 -0.20
N GLU A 70 -13.95 5.98 -0.08
CA GLU A 70 -13.01 6.85 0.61
C GLU A 70 -12.71 6.25 2.00
N MET A 71 -11.43 6.29 2.40
CA MET A 71 -10.97 5.73 3.68
C MET A 71 -10.09 6.76 4.36
N LYS A 72 -10.11 6.78 5.68
CA LYS A 72 -9.18 7.51 6.55
C LYS A 72 -8.00 6.59 6.88
N LEU A 73 -6.85 6.88 6.30
CA LEU A 73 -5.65 6.05 6.39
C LEU A 73 -4.60 6.72 7.26
N LEU A 74 -4.17 6.05 8.32
CA LEU A 74 -3.02 6.47 9.10
C LEU A 74 -1.76 5.77 8.59
N ILE A 75 -0.72 6.54 8.25
CA ILE A 75 0.54 6.00 7.71
C ILE A 75 1.70 6.31 8.65
N PHE A 76 2.28 5.27 9.25
CA PHE A 76 3.55 5.34 9.96
C PHE A 76 4.72 5.11 9.01
N GLY A 77 5.85 5.79 9.25
CA GLY A 77 6.99 5.76 8.32
C GLY A 77 6.72 6.53 7.03
N ALA A 78 5.74 7.42 7.02
CA ALA A 78 5.29 8.20 5.86
C ALA A 78 6.40 9.04 5.21
N SER A 79 7.39 9.51 5.98
CA SER A 79 8.52 10.27 5.44
C SER A 79 9.63 9.40 4.84
N GLY A 80 9.52 8.07 4.90
CA GLY A 80 10.46 7.13 4.28
C GLY A 80 10.24 7.01 2.76
N ALA A 81 11.16 6.39 2.03
CA ALA A 81 11.03 6.29 0.57
C ALA A 81 9.79 5.49 0.14
N THR A 82 9.48 4.36 0.77
CA THR A 82 8.24 3.60 0.50
C THR A 82 7.03 4.34 1.06
N GLY A 83 7.13 4.93 2.25
CA GLY A 83 6.05 5.68 2.89
C GLY A 83 5.58 6.88 2.07
N ARG A 84 6.50 7.65 1.47
CA ARG A 84 6.15 8.77 0.58
C ARG A 84 5.41 8.28 -0.65
N ALA A 85 5.88 7.19 -1.26
CA ALA A 85 5.15 6.56 -2.35
C ALA A 85 3.74 6.15 -1.90
N LEU A 86 3.59 5.55 -0.72
CA LEU A 86 2.28 5.14 -0.20
C LEU A 86 1.35 6.33 0.08
N VAL A 87 1.85 7.42 0.66
CA VAL A 87 1.09 8.66 0.86
C VAL A 87 0.60 9.20 -0.47
N SER A 88 1.50 9.32 -1.46
CA SER A 88 1.13 9.78 -2.80
C SER A 88 0.10 8.86 -3.48
N ALA A 89 0.21 7.53 -3.32
CA ALA A 89 -0.77 6.58 -3.86
C ALA A 89 -2.15 6.82 -3.27
N ALA A 90 -2.21 6.90 -1.93
CA ALA A 90 -3.45 7.02 -1.20
C ALA A 90 -4.18 8.33 -1.52
N LEU A 91 -3.43 9.44 -1.62
CA LEU A 91 -3.99 10.73 -2.03
C LEU A 91 -4.51 10.70 -3.47
N ALA A 92 -3.77 10.06 -4.39
CA ALA A 92 -4.18 9.92 -5.78
C ALA A 92 -5.41 9.03 -5.99
N GLU A 93 -5.62 8.02 -5.14
CA GLU A 93 -6.86 7.21 -5.09
C GLU A 93 -7.99 7.90 -4.32
N GLY A 94 -7.79 9.13 -3.84
CA GLY A 94 -8.84 9.90 -3.17
C GLY A 94 -9.16 9.38 -1.77
N HIS A 95 -8.16 8.97 -1.00
CA HIS A 95 -8.30 8.69 0.43
C HIS A 95 -7.97 9.93 1.28
N LEU A 96 -8.45 9.96 2.52
CA LEU A 96 -7.99 10.93 3.53
C LEU A 96 -6.77 10.32 4.23
N VAL A 97 -5.64 11.01 4.21
CA VAL A 97 -4.37 10.46 4.71
C VAL A 97 -3.89 11.26 5.91
N THR A 98 -3.58 10.57 6.99
CA THR A 98 -2.83 11.12 8.12
C THR A 98 -1.41 10.53 8.10
N ALA A 99 -0.41 11.38 7.94
CA ALA A 99 0.99 11.00 8.01
C ALA A 99 1.54 11.23 9.43
N PHE A 100 1.92 10.16 10.13
CA PHE A 100 2.60 10.25 11.41
C PHE A 100 4.11 10.28 11.20
N VAL A 101 4.74 11.42 11.52
CA VAL A 101 6.15 11.67 11.18
C VAL A 101 6.91 12.36 12.31
N ARG A 102 8.18 11.97 12.49
CA ARG A 102 9.10 12.64 13.43
C ARG A 102 9.61 13.98 12.90
N THR A 103 9.83 14.07 11.59
CA THR A 103 10.40 15.26 10.95
C THR A 103 9.54 15.64 9.73
N PRO A 104 8.53 16.52 9.90
CA PRO A 104 7.56 16.86 8.84
C PRO A 104 8.19 17.32 7.53
N ARG A 105 9.28 18.10 7.61
CA ARG A 105 10.01 18.59 6.42
C ARG A 105 10.53 17.48 5.51
N LYS A 106 10.70 16.24 6.01
CA LYS A 106 11.13 15.07 5.20
C LYS A 106 10.01 14.45 4.39
N LEU A 107 8.74 14.77 4.68
CA LEU A 107 7.60 14.28 3.91
C LEU A 107 7.54 14.97 2.55
N ALA A 108 7.69 16.31 2.53
CA ALA A 108 7.72 17.14 1.33
C ALA A 108 6.54 16.90 0.35
N ILE A 109 5.36 16.57 0.88
CA ILE A 109 4.10 16.40 0.15
C ILE A 109 3.09 17.35 0.79
N SER A 110 2.30 18.06 -0.04
CA SER A 110 1.18 18.90 0.39
C SER A 110 -0.05 18.52 -0.41
N HIS A 111 -1.20 18.40 0.26
CA HIS A 111 -2.49 18.08 -0.35
C HIS A 111 -3.61 18.41 0.63
N ASP A 112 -4.78 18.84 0.14
CA ASP A 112 -5.94 19.20 0.99
C ASP A 112 -6.54 18.01 1.76
N ARG A 113 -6.08 16.81 1.45
CA ARG A 113 -6.52 15.53 2.02
C ARG A 113 -5.43 14.87 2.87
N LEU A 114 -4.34 15.59 3.10
CA LEU A 114 -3.21 15.15 3.89
C LEU A 114 -3.15 15.93 5.21
N SER A 115 -3.36 15.22 6.31
CA SER A 115 -3.08 15.70 7.66
C SER A 115 -1.70 15.19 8.10
N VAL A 116 -0.96 16.00 8.86
CA VAL A 116 0.34 15.61 9.40
C VAL A 116 0.28 15.66 10.92
N ILE A 117 0.56 14.53 11.56
CA ILE A 117 0.76 14.45 13.01
C ILE A 117 2.24 14.31 13.28
N VAL A 118 2.78 15.23 14.08
CA VAL A 118 4.18 15.19 14.51
C VAL A 118 4.29 14.36 15.78
N GLY A 119 5.10 13.30 15.74
CA GLY A 119 5.31 12.44 16.90
C GLY A 119 6.41 11.42 16.67
N ASP A 120 6.87 10.82 17.78
CA ASP A 120 7.79 9.69 17.76
C ASP A 120 7.02 8.39 17.99
N VAL A 121 7.38 7.35 17.24
CA VAL A 121 6.76 6.03 17.42
C VAL A 121 7.20 5.38 18.73
N ALA A 122 8.27 5.87 19.36
CA ALA A 122 8.69 5.46 20.69
C ALA A 122 7.82 6.06 21.83
N ASP A 123 6.95 7.03 21.51
CA ASP A 123 6.01 7.60 22.47
C ASP A 123 4.64 6.92 22.31
N CYS A 124 4.29 6.08 23.28
CA CYS A 124 3.04 5.33 23.24
C CYS A 124 1.80 6.22 23.25
N LYS A 125 1.83 7.38 23.94
CA LYS A 125 0.69 8.31 24.01
C LYS A 125 0.52 9.04 22.68
N ALA A 126 1.63 9.44 22.05
CA ALA A 126 1.59 10.06 20.72
C ALA A 126 1.03 9.09 19.67
N VAL A 127 1.44 7.81 19.72
CA VAL A 127 0.93 6.75 18.85
C VAL A 127 -0.57 6.52 19.07
N GLU A 128 -1.00 6.39 20.32
CA GLU A 128 -2.41 6.18 20.69
C GLU A 128 -3.30 7.33 20.22
N GLY A 129 -2.89 8.58 20.48
CA GLY A 129 -3.63 9.77 20.05
C GLY A 129 -3.75 9.91 18.52
N ALA A 130 -2.81 9.34 17.76
CA ALA A 130 -2.85 9.38 16.30
C ALA A 130 -3.78 8.32 15.68
N ILE A 131 -4.05 7.21 16.38
CA ILE A 131 -4.75 6.04 15.80
C ILE A 131 -6.27 6.23 15.71
N ALA A 132 -6.87 6.93 16.68
CA ALA A 132 -8.33 7.09 16.75
C ALA A 132 -8.93 7.72 15.47
N GLY A 133 -10.12 7.27 15.07
CA GLY A 133 -10.89 7.86 13.98
C GLY A 133 -10.45 7.51 12.55
N HIS A 134 -9.50 6.58 12.40
CA HIS A 134 -9.05 6.05 11.10
C HIS A 134 -9.69 4.70 10.81
N ASP A 135 -9.77 4.34 9.52
CA ASP A 135 -10.34 3.07 9.06
C ASP A 135 -9.28 1.98 8.90
N ALA A 136 -8.03 2.36 8.62
CA ALA A 136 -6.91 1.43 8.53
C ALA A 136 -5.57 2.10 8.88
N VAL A 137 -4.64 1.28 9.36
CA VAL A 137 -3.26 1.68 9.63
C VAL A 137 -2.34 0.99 8.64
N LEU A 138 -1.42 1.76 8.03
CA LEU A 138 -0.34 1.26 7.21
C LEU A 138 1.00 1.65 7.83
N SER A 139 1.95 0.73 7.84
CA SER A 139 3.27 0.97 8.42
C SER A 139 4.37 0.56 7.46
N CYS A 140 5.16 1.56 7.07
CA CYS A 140 6.45 1.40 6.37
C CYS A 140 7.63 1.65 7.33
N LEU A 141 7.42 1.46 8.63
CA LEU A 141 8.47 1.67 9.63
C LEU A 141 9.60 0.67 9.43
N GLY A 142 10.78 1.21 9.14
CA GLY A 142 12.02 0.48 9.07
C GLY A 142 13.16 1.33 9.59
N VAL A 143 14.25 0.66 9.93
CA VAL A 143 15.54 1.29 10.12
C VAL A 143 16.00 1.80 8.76
N GLY A 144 15.93 3.11 8.53
CA GLY A 144 16.29 3.74 7.24
C GLY A 144 17.76 3.54 6.80
N VAL A 145 18.51 2.71 7.52
CA VAL A 145 19.87 2.27 7.27
C VAL A 145 19.87 0.74 7.35
N PRO A 146 20.25 0.03 6.27
CA PRO A 146 20.39 -1.43 6.30
C PRO A 146 21.31 -1.85 7.45
N LEU A 147 21.07 -3.02 8.06
CA LEU A 147 21.91 -3.59 9.13
C LEU A 147 21.90 -2.89 10.50
N LYS A 148 21.16 -1.78 10.66
CA LYS A 148 21.08 -1.11 11.97
C LYS A 148 19.95 -1.72 12.81
N HIS A 149 20.24 -2.08 14.06
CA HIS A 149 19.20 -2.41 15.04
C HIS A 149 18.61 -1.13 15.63
N ASP A 150 17.29 -1.08 15.80
CA ASP A 150 16.60 0.04 16.45
C ASP A 150 15.42 -0.46 17.29
N ALA A 151 15.70 -0.64 18.58
CA ALA A 151 14.72 -1.09 19.57
C ALA A 151 13.49 -0.17 19.64
N ALA A 152 13.65 1.14 19.36
CA ALA A 152 12.54 2.09 19.36
C ALA A 152 11.52 1.78 18.26
N VAL A 153 11.98 1.29 17.10
CA VAL A 153 11.08 0.89 16.00
C VAL A 153 10.31 -0.39 16.35
N ILE A 154 10.94 -1.34 17.04
CA ILE A 154 10.26 -2.57 17.49
C ILE A 154 9.21 -2.23 18.55
N ALA A 155 9.58 -1.44 19.57
CA ALA A 155 8.65 -0.95 20.59
C ALA A 155 7.48 -0.18 19.96
N GLY A 156 7.75 0.65 18.96
CA GLY A 156 6.73 1.40 18.23
C GLY A 156 5.70 0.52 17.52
N ILE A 157 6.11 -0.63 16.94
CA ILE A 157 5.13 -1.59 16.40
C ILE A 157 4.25 -2.18 17.51
N GLY A 158 4.84 -2.46 18.68
CA GLY A 158 4.08 -2.87 19.87
C GLY A 158 3.02 -1.83 20.26
N PHE A 159 3.41 -0.56 20.38
CA PHE A 159 2.48 0.52 20.71
C PHE A 159 1.38 0.72 19.67
N ILE A 160 1.70 0.58 18.38
CA ILE A 160 0.69 0.63 17.30
C ILE A 160 -0.33 -0.49 17.47
N VAL A 161 0.15 -1.72 17.68
CA VAL A 161 -0.71 -2.89 17.88
C VAL A 161 -1.61 -2.72 19.10
N GLU A 162 -1.04 -2.33 20.24
CA GLU A 162 -1.79 -2.12 21.48
C GLU A 162 -2.85 -1.03 21.34
N ALA A 163 -2.50 0.11 20.76
CA ALA A 163 -3.44 1.21 20.55
C ALA A 163 -4.57 0.81 19.58
N MET A 164 -4.26 0.05 18.52
CA MET A 164 -5.29 -0.50 17.63
C MET A 164 -6.22 -1.47 18.36
N GLN A 165 -5.68 -2.35 19.22
CA GLN A 165 -6.48 -3.32 19.99
C GLN A 165 -7.43 -2.64 21.00
N ARG A 166 -7.04 -1.51 21.60
CA ARG A 166 -7.87 -0.82 22.60
C ARG A 166 -9.10 -0.17 21.97
N SER A 167 -8.93 0.63 20.93
CA SER A 167 -10.03 1.43 20.35
C SER A 167 -9.76 1.92 18.92
N GLY A 168 -8.82 1.29 18.21
CA GLY A 168 -8.45 1.70 16.86
C GLY A 168 -9.09 0.85 15.75
N PRO A 169 -8.72 1.12 14.49
CA PRO A 169 -9.12 0.27 13.38
C PRO A 169 -8.55 -1.14 13.52
N THR A 170 -9.26 -2.11 12.96
CA THR A 170 -8.82 -3.51 12.97
C THR A 170 -7.88 -3.85 11.81
N ARG A 171 -7.85 -3.04 10.74
CA ARG A 171 -7.06 -3.31 9.52
C ARG A 171 -5.65 -2.73 9.62
N LEU A 172 -4.64 -3.61 9.59
CA LEU A 172 -3.21 -3.25 9.64
C LEU A 172 -2.44 -3.78 8.42
N ILE A 173 -1.81 -2.90 7.63
CA ILE A 173 -0.89 -3.30 6.56
C ILE A 173 0.55 -2.96 6.94
N TYR A 174 1.41 -3.96 7.04
CA TYR A 174 2.80 -3.77 7.48
C TYR A 174 3.79 -4.19 6.40
N GLN A 175 4.75 -3.31 6.09
CA GLN A 175 5.87 -3.61 5.21
C GLN A 175 7.00 -4.29 6.00
N SER A 176 7.20 -5.57 5.75
CA SER A 176 8.39 -6.32 6.18
C SER A 176 9.39 -6.39 5.02
N PHE A 177 10.12 -7.50 4.88
CA PHE A 177 10.96 -7.80 3.72
C PHE A 177 11.04 -9.32 3.46
N LEU A 178 11.42 -9.67 2.23
CA LEU A 178 11.64 -11.04 1.79
C LEU A 178 12.95 -11.56 2.38
N GLY A 179 12.91 -12.67 3.11
CA GLY A 179 14.04 -13.15 3.94
C GLY A 179 13.70 -13.27 5.42
N VAL A 180 12.47 -12.91 5.81
CA VAL A 180 11.94 -13.07 7.17
C VAL A 180 11.18 -14.39 7.27
N ARG A 181 11.45 -15.20 8.31
CA ARG A 181 10.79 -16.49 8.58
C ARG A 181 10.79 -17.44 7.36
N ASP A 182 9.62 -17.91 6.97
CA ASP A 182 9.34 -18.86 5.88
C ASP A 182 9.72 -18.29 4.51
N SER A 183 9.72 -16.97 4.34
CA SER A 183 10.07 -16.33 3.07
C SER A 183 11.55 -16.44 2.69
N ARG A 184 12.42 -16.85 3.62
CA ARG A 184 13.84 -17.15 3.34
C ARG A 184 14.00 -18.15 2.19
N ARG A 185 13.15 -19.18 2.15
CA ARG A 185 13.19 -20.22 1.11
C ARG A 185 12.83 -19.68 -0.28
N GLN A 186 12.20 -18.50 -0.35
CA GLN A 186 11.80 -17.86 -1.60
C GLN A 186 12.96 -17.11 -2.27
N LEU A 187 14.06 -16.85 -1.55
CA LEU A 187 15.26 -16.17 -2.04
C LEU A 187 16.32 -17.11 -2.65
N GLY A 188 16.07 -18.42 -2.65
CA GLY A 188 17.06 -19.42 -3.10
C GLY A 188 18.23 -19.63 -2.11
N PRO A 189 19.15 -20.55 -2.42
CA PRO A 189 20.17 -21.01 -1.47
C PRO A 189 21.20 -19.94 -1.10
N LEU A 190 21.63 -19.10 -2.04
CA LEU A 190 22.63 -18.05 -1.76
C LEU A 190 22.06 -16.96 -0.85
N LEU A 191 21.03 -16.24 -1.32
CA LEU A 191 20.48 -15.14 -0.54
C LEU A 191 19.78 -15.63 0.74
N GLY A 192 18.92 -16.64 0.62
CA GLY A 192 18.14 -17.15 1.75
C GLY A 192 18.95 -18.00 2.73
N GLY A 193 19.95 -18.75 2.24
CA GLY A 193 20.74 -19.68 3.05
C GLY A 193 22.08 -19.15 3.54
N ILE A 194 22.64 -18.10 2.92
CA ILE A 194 23.94 -17.53 3.30
C ILE A 194 23.80 -16.06 3.69
N VAL A 195 23.29 -15.21 2.80
CA VAL A 195 23.28 -13.75 3.04
C VAL A 195 22.36 -13.37 4.19
N VAL A 196 21.12 -13.90 4.23
CA VAL A 196 20.19 -13.61 5.33
C VAL A 196 20.73 -14.04 6.69
N PRO A 197 21.16 -15.30 6.91
CA PRO A 197 21.59 -15.76 8.24
C PRO A 197 22.96 -15.21 8.67
N LEU A 198 23.84 -14.80 7.75
CA LEU A 198 25.17 -14.31 8.11
C LEU A 198 25.25 -12.78 8.13
N VAL A 199 24.66 -12.10 7.14
CA VAL A 199 24.78 -10.65 6.94
C VAL A 199 23.57 -9.92 7.50
N LEU A 200 22.35 -10.35 7.16
CA LEU A 200 21.11 -9.67 7.56
C LEU A 200 20.49 -10.22 8.87
N ARG A 201 21.24 -10.98 9.67
CA ARG A 201 20.68 -11.74 10.80
C ARG A 201 19.94 -10.89 11.83
N HIS A 202 20.48 -9.71 12.16
CA HIS A 202 19.88 -8.80 13.13
C HIS A 202 18.63 -8.13 12.56
N GLU A 203 18.71 -7.64 11.32
CA GLU A 203 17.57 -7.04 10.62
C GLU A 203 16.44 -8.05 10.41
N ALA A 204 16.78 -9.30 10.09
CA ALA A 204 15.83 -10.41 10.01
C ALA A 204 15.20 -10.70 11.37
N ALA A 205 15.99 -10.84 12.44
CA ALA A 205 15.48 -11.07 13.79
C ALA A 205 14.54 -9.97 14.28
N ASP A 206 14.88 -8.70 14.01
CA ASP A 206 14.03 -7.55 14.35
C ASP A 206 12.69 -7.61 13.61
N HIS A 207 12.70 -7.97 12.33
CA HIS A 207 11.48 -8.15 11.57
C HIS A 207 10.69 -9.37 12.03
N GLU A 208 11.34 -10.47 12.41
CA GLU A 208 10.67 -11.63 13.00
C GLU A 208 9.95 -11.28 14.30
N ALA A 209 10.56 -10.46 15.15
CA ALA A 209 9.94 -9.97 16.37
C ALA A 209 8.70 -9.10 16.07
N LYS A 210 8.82 -8.13 15.16
CA LYS A 210 7.71 -7.27 14.72
C LYS A 210 6.57 -8.06 14.09
N GLU A 211 6.89 -8.98 13.18
CA GLU A 211 5.89 -9.85 12.55
C GLU A 211 5.20 -10.77 13.56
N ARG A 212 5.91 -11.23 14.60
CA ARG A 212 5.31 -12.04 15.67
C ARG A 212 4.31 -11.23 16.49
N LEU A 213 4.65 -10.00 16.88
CA LEU A 213 3.74 -9.09 17.59
C LEU A 213 2.46 -8.85 16.77
N ILE A 214 2.62 -8.53 15.48
CA ILE A 214 1.50 -8.32 14.57
C ILE A 214 0.66 -9.60 14.43
N ALA A 215 1.30 -10.75 14.20
CA ALA A 215 0.59 -12.02 14.01
C ALA A 215 -0.23 -12.45 15.24
N GLN A 216 0.24 -12.11 16.45
CA GLN A 216 -0.41 -12.46 17.72
C GLN A 216 -1.46 -11.42 18.17
N SER A 217 -1.60 -10.30 17.45
CA SER A 217 -2.45 -9.18 17.86
C SER A 217 -3.97 -9.44 17.78
N GLY A 218 -4.41 -10.46 17.05
CA GLY A 218 -5.83 -10.66 16.73
C GLY A 218 -6.41 -9.65 15.72
N LEU A 219 -5.65 -8.63 15.30
CA LEU A 219 -6.04 -7.67 14.27
C LEU A 219 -6.26 -8.36 12.90
N ASP A 220 -6.92 -7.67 11.99
CA ASP A 220 -6.97 -8.03 10.58
C ASP A 220 -5.75 -7.46 9.86
N TRP A 221 -4.62 -8.18 9.94
CA TRP A 221 -3.35 -7.71 9.42
C TRP A 221 -2.98 -8.32 8.06
N THR A 222 -2.15 -7.63 7.27
CA THR A 222 -1.46 -8.19 6.12
C THR A 222 0.00 -7.76 6.17
N ILE A 223 0.92 -8.74 6.17
CA ILE A 223 2.36 -8.47 6.16
C ILE A 223 2.88 -8.60 4.73
N VAL A 224 3.41 -7.52 4.18
CA VAL A 224 3.94 -7.44 2.82
C VAL A 224 5.46 -7.63 2.86
N ARG A 225 5.98 -8.66 2.19
CA ARG A 225 7.41 -9.01 2.15
C ARG A 225 8.01 -8.76 0.75
N PRO A 226 8.38 -7.51 0.42
CA PRO A 226 9.05 -7.18 -0.83
C PRO A 226 10.51 -7.64 -0.83
N PRO A 227 11.13 -7.82 -2.01
CA PRO A 227 12.55 -8.12 -2.13
C PRO A 227 13.34 -6.80 -2.00
N LYS A 228 14.55 -6.72 -2.57
CA LYS A 228 15.31 -5.46 -2.57
C LYS A 228 14.46 -4.32 -3.17
N LEU A 229 14.44 -3.18 -2.49
CA LEU A 229 13.62 -2.04 -2.89
C LEU A 229 14.38 -1.09 -3.83
N GLY A 230 13.85 -0.90 -5.03
CA GLY A 230 14.33 0.05 -6.04
C GLY A 230 13.58 1.39 -6.01
N ASN A 231 14.23 2.45 -6.51
CA ASN A 231 13.63 3.78 -6.69
C ASN A 231 13.14 4.04 -8.14
N GLY A 232 13.17 3.02 -9.00
CA GLY A 232 12.64 3.12 -10.35
C GLY A 232 11.12 3.35 -10.36
N PRO A 233 10.55 3.73 -11.52
CA PRO A 233 9.11 3.95 -11.67
C PRO A 233 8.33 2.65 -11.40
N ALA A 234 7.06 2.79 -11.03
CA ALA A 234 6.17 1.64 -10.87
C ALA A 234 5.99 0.94 -12.23
N ILE A 235 6.31 -0.35 -12.30
CA ILE A 235 6.15 -1.16 -13.51
C ILE A 235 4.73 -1.75 -13.55
N GLY A 236 4.13 -1.96 -12.36
CA GLY A 236 2.79 -2.51 -12.23
C GLY A 236 2.68 -3.98 -12.65
N ARG A 237 3.80 -4.69 -12.86
CA ARG A 237 3.84 -6.12 -13.16
C ARG A 237 4.79 -6.79 -12.17
N PHE A 238 4.21 -7.53 -11.23
CA PHE A 238 4.92 -8.33 -10.24
C PHE A 238 3.99 -9.45 -9.80
N ARG A 239 4.57 -10.50 -9.24
CA ARG A 239 3.89 -11.64 -8.64
C ARG A 239 3.78 -11.47 -7.14
N HIS A 240 2.69 -11.96 -6.58
CA HIS A 240 2.51 -12.06 -5.13
C HIS A 240 1.86 -13.39 -4.76
N GLY A 241 2.11 -13.86 -3.54
CA GLY A 241 1.49 -15.08 -3.02
C GLY A 241 2.38 -15.86 -2.07
N HIS A 242 1.86 -17.00 -1.63
CA HIS A 242 2.59 -17.94 -0.79
C HIS A 242 3.41 -18.89 -1.66
N GLY A 243 4.63 -19.25 -1.21
CA GLY A 243 5.46 -20.25 -1.88
C GLY A 243 6.07 -19.83 -3.24
N ILE A 244 5.80 -18.61 -3.72
CA ILE A 244 6.45 -18.09 -4.93
C ILE A 244 7.97 -17.97 -4.71
N ARG A 245 8.78 -18.31 -5.73
CA ARG A 245 10.25 -18.20 -5.67
C ARG A 245 10.77 -17.13 -6.60
N ALA A 246 11.85 -16.47 -6.16
CA ALA A 246 12.61 -15.52 -6.96
C ALA A 246 13.15 -16.22 -8.21
N ARG A 247 13.01 -15.56 -9.36
CA ARG A 247 13.55 -16.02 -10.64
C ARG A 247 14.97 -15.52 -10.91
N SER A 248 15.37 -14.45 -10.24
CA SER A 248 16.69 -13.84 -10.36
C SER A 248 17.48 -13.97 -9.06
N LEU A 249 18.81 -13.89 -9.16
CA LEU A 249 19.72 -13.97 -8.03
C LEU A 249 19.55 -12.78 -7.06
N LEU A 250 19.17 -11.61 -7.58
CA LEU A 250 18.98 -10.37 -6.83
C LEU A 250 17.62 -9.74 -7.21
N PRO A 251 16.49 -10.30 -6.76
CA PRO A 251 15.17 -9.76 -7.09
C PRO A 251 15.05 -8.33 -6.54
N THR A 252 14.57 -7.41 -7.36
CA THR A 252 14.39 -6.00 -6.99
C THR A 252 13.03 -5.53 -7.46
N LEU A 253 12.27 -4.84 -6.59
CA LEU A 253 10.96 -4.30 -6.89
C LEU A 253 10.88 -2.80 -6.57
N ALA A 254 10.18 -2.03 -7.40
CA ALA A 254 10.01 -0.60 -7.18
C ALA A 254 9.20 -0.32 -5.91
N ARG A 255 9.63 0.66 -5.12
CA ARG A 255 8.89 1.11 -3.92
C ARG A 255 7.46 1.55 -4.24
N ALA A 256 7.25 2.16 -5.40
CA ALA A 256 5.93 2.53 -5.88
C ALA A 256 5.01 1.31 -6.10
N ASP A 257 5.55 0.19 -6.60
CA ASP A 257 4.77 -1.04 -6.77
C ASP A 257 4.42 -1.70 -5.43
N VAL A 258 5.35 -1.66 -4.47
CA VAL A 258 5.10 -2.13 -3.09
C VAL A 258 4.04 -1.27 -2.42
N ALA A 259 4.14 0.06 -2.52
CA ALA A 259 3.18 1.00 -1.98
C ALA A 259 1.77 0.77 -2.57
N ALA A 260 1.67 0.63 -3.89
CA ALA A 260 0.40 0.33 -4.54
C ALA A 260 -0.20 -1.00 -4.08
N PHE A 261 0.62 -2.05 -3.94
CA PHE A 261 0.15 -3.32 -3.40
C PHE A 261 -0.33 -3.19 -1.94
N MET A 262 0.42 -2.48 -1.08
CA MET A 262 0.00 -2.23 0.29
C MET A 262 -1.34 -1.49 0.36
N LEU A 263 -1.54 -0.48 -0.48
CA LEU A 263 -2.81 0.23 -0.58
C LEU A 263 -3.95 -0.67 -1.06
N ASP A 264 -3.68 -1.54 -2.05
CA ASP A 264 -4.68 -2.49 -2.54
C ASP A 264 -5.24 -3.37 -1.41
N GLN A 265 -4.37 -3.78 -0.48
CA GLN A 265 -4.71 -4.59 0.69
C GLN A 265 -5.52 -3.86 1.76
N VAL A 266 -5.72 -2.54 1.69
CA VAL A 266 -6.63 -1.87 2.65
C VAL A 266 -8.03 -2.47 2.56
N SER A 267 -8.56 -2.63 1.34
CA SER A 267 -9.90 -3.18 1.09
C SER A 267 -9.87 -4.66 0.69
N ASP A 268 -8.82 -5.12 -0.01
CA ASP A 268 -8.69 -6.52 -0.41
C ASP A 268 -8.31 -7.40 0.80
N LYS A 269 -9.13 -8.42 1.06
CA LYS A 269 -8.98 -9.34 2.19
C LYS A 269 -8.34 -10.68 1.79
N THR A 270 -7.92 -10.83 0.54
CA THR A 270 -7.25 -12.03 0.03
C THR A 270 -6.06 -12.46 0.92
N TYR A 271 -5.33 -11.49 1.46
CA TYR A 271 -4.20 -11.72 2.37
C TYR A 271 -4.50 -11.31 3.82
N SER A 272 -5.77 -11.37 4.24
CA SER A 272 -6.17 -11.15 5.64
C SER A 272 -5.51 -12.18 6.56
N ARG A 273 -4.85 -11.70 7.60
CA ARG A 273 -4.06 -12.46 8.58
C ARG A 273 -3.00 -13.37 7.96
N THR A 274 -2.41 -12.93 6.84
CA THR A 274 -1.30 -13.65 6.21
C THR A 274 -0.13 -12.75 5.85
N ALA A 275 1.05 -13.38 5.73
CA ALA A 275 2.25 -12.75 5.21
C ALA A 275 2.45 -13.16 3.75
N VAL A 276 2.59 -12.18 2.85
CA VAL A 276 2.63 -12.36 1.41
C VAL A 276 3.96 -11.86 0.84
N ALA A 277 4.59 -12.68 0.01
CA ALA A 277 5.80 -12.29 -0.72
C ALA A 277 5.43 -11.51 -1.97
N LEU A 278 6.24 -10.51 -2.31
CA LEU A 278 6.20 -9.81 -3.59
C LEU A 278 7.50 -10.11 -4.35
N LEU A 279 7.40 -10.41 -5.63
CA LEU A 279 8.53 -10.70 -6.50
C LEU A 279 8.27 -10.16 -7.91
N PRO A 280 9.30 -9.67 -8.63
CA PRO A 280 9.16 -9.34 -10.06
C PRO A 280 8.64 -10.51 -10.90
#